data_AF-A0AAE4EI80-F1
#
_entry.id   AF-A0AAE4EI80-F1
#
_cell.length_a   1.000
_cell.length_b   1.000
_cell.length_c   1.000
_cell.angle_alpha   90.00
_cell.angle_beta   90.00
_cell.angle_gamma   90.00
#
_symmetry.space_group_name_H-M   'P 1'
#
loop_
_entity.id
_entity.type
_entity.pdbx_description
1 polymer ?
#
loop_
_entity_poly.entity_id
_entity_poly.type
_entity_poly.pdbx_seq_one_letter_code
_entity_poly.pdbx_strand_id
1 'polypeptide(L)'
;MEPRYADVVDQHLARTLTAEDLSEEDGLDPLERVTCRTHRRWLHDCVASPLHVVIITGTRWCRACECALNVAIDQLAGDVSVRCPSCGDTPATRATRQLVRACRASLAAAHDH
;
A
#
# COMPACT_ATOMS: atom_id res chain seq x y z
N MET A 1 -8.29 -14.94 -21.57
CA MET A 1 -7.30 -13.87 -21.37
C MET A 1 -6.29 -14.41 -20.37
N GLU A 2 -5.05 -14.65 -20.79
CA GLU A 2 -4.00 -15.06 -19.84
C GLU A 2 -3.77 -13.94 -18.81
N PRO A 3 -3.57 -14.26 -17.53
CA PRO A 3 -3.34 -13.24 -16.52
C PRO A 3 -2.03 -12.52 -16.82
N ARG A 4 -2.07 -11.17 -16.83
CA ARG A 4 -0.91 -10.29 -17.09
C ARG A 4 0.28 -10.56 -16.16
N TYR A 5 0.02 -11.23 -15.05
CA TYR A 5 0.97 -11.60 -13.99
C TYR A 5 1.12 -13.13 -13.88
N ALA A 6 1.23 -13.83 -15.01
CA ALA A 6 1.35 -15.30 -15.05
C ALA A 6 2.60 -15.85 -14.34
N ASP A 7 3.60 -15.01 -14.07
CA ASP A 7 4.80 -15.33 -13.29
C ASP A 7 4.61 -15.23 -11.77
N VAL A 8 3.48 -14.68 -11.30
CA VAL A 8 3.15 -14.59 -9.87
C VAL A 8 2.53 -15.92 -9.42
N VAL A 9 3.21 -16.60 -8.50
CA VAL A 9 2.81 -17.92 -7.99
C VAL A 9 1.46 -17.88 -7.26
N ASP A 10 1.23 -16.81 -6.48
CA ASP A 10 -0.05 -16.57 -5.82
C ASP A 10 -1.10 -16.13 -6.85
N GLN A 11 -2.03 -17.04 -7.18
CA GLN A 11 -3.05 -16.80 -8.19
C GLN A 11 -4.06 -15.72 -7.78
N HIS A 12 -4.32 -15.55 -6.49
CA HIS A 12 -5.25 -14.51 -6.05
C HIS A 12 -4.61 -13.13 -6.11
N LEU A 13 -3.34 -13.03 -5.72
CA LEU A 13 -2.57 -11.82 -5.94
C LEU A 13 -2.51 -11.50 -7.44
N ALA A 14 -2.25 -12.47 -8.30
CA ALA A 14 -2.22 -12.27 -9.75
C ALA A 14 -3.58 -11.78 -10.33
N ARG A 15 -4.70 -12.35 -9.85
CA ARG A 15 -6.06 -11.91 -10.23
C ARG A 15 -6.35 -10.50 -9.73
N THR A 16 -5.99 -10.19 -8.48
CA THR A 16 -6.20 -8.87 -7.88
C THR A 16 -5.38 -7.81 -8.59
N LEU A 17 -4.10 -8.05 -8.86
CA LEU A 17 -3.24 -7.18 -9.66
C LEU A 17 -3.87 -6.87 -11.03
N THR A 18 -4.39 -7.91 -11.71
CA THR A 18 -5.04 -7.77 -13.02
C THR A 18 -6.33 -6.95 -12.92
N ALA A 19 -7.17 -7.20 -11.92
CA ALA A 19 -8.43 -6.49 -11.72
C ALA A 19 -8.22 -5.01 -11.39
N GLU A 20 -7.23 -4.69 -10.56
CA GLU A 20 -6.89 -3.30 -10.25
C GLU A 20 -6.29 -2.56 -11.44
N ASP A 21 -5.52 -3.24 -12.30
CA ASP A 21 -5.04 -2.63 -13.54
C ASP A 21 -6.19 -2.19 -14.45
N LEU A 22 -7.22 -3.03 -14.59
CA LEU A 22 -8.42 -2.69 -15.35
C LEU A 22 -9.22 -1.57 -14.65
N SER A 23 -9.37 -1.66 -13.33
CA SER A 23 -10.14 -0.66 -12.56
C SER A 23 -9.49 0.73 -12.58
N GLU A 24 -8.17 0.83 -12.73
CA GLU A 24 -7.48 2.11 -12.93
C GLU A 24 -7.84 2.77 -14.26
N GLU A 25 -8.10 2.00 -15.31
CA GLU A 25 -8.60 2.53 -16.58
C GLU A 25 -9.99 3.16 -16.41
N ASP A 26 -10.76 2.65 -15.45
CA ASP A 26 -12.10 3.13 -15.07
C ASP A 26 -12.08 4.18 -13.93
N GLY A 27 -10.91 4.59 -13.44
CA GLY A 27 -10.75 5.71 -12.50
C GLY A 27 -10.43 5.34 -11.04
N LEU A 28 -10.05 4.09 -10.74
CA LEU A 28 -9.44 3.76 -9.45
C LEU A 28 -8.20 4.63 -9.20
N ASP A 29 -8.12 5.27 -8.03
CA ASP A 29 -6.93 6.00 -7.61
C ASP A 29 -5.78 4.99 -7.35
N PRO A 30 -4.61 5.11 -8.02
CA PRO A 30 -3.48 4.20 -7.80
C PRO A 30 -2.98 4.14 -6.34
N LEU A 31 -3.27 5.15 -5.53
CA LEU A 31 -2.95 5.17 -4.09
C LEU A 31 -3.97 4.40 -3.22
N GLU A 32 -5.09 3.95 -3.80
CA GLU A 32 -6.08 3.09 -3.15
C GLU A 32 -5.86 1.61 -3.42
N ARG A 33 -4.91 1.25 -4.29
CA ARG A 33 -4.60 -0.15 -4.58
C ARG A 33 -4.26 -0.92 -3.32
N VAL A 34 -4.76 -2.15 -3.24
CA VAL A 34 -4.40 -3.15 -2.25
C VAL A 34 -3.23 -4.02 -2.69
N THR A 35 -2.83 -3.96 -3.97
CA THR A 35 -1.60 -4.57 -4.48
C THR A 35 -0.59 -3.54 -4.94
N CYS A 36 0.69 -3.91 -4.87
CA CYS A 36 1.75 -3.14 -5.47
C CYS A 36 2.11 -3.71 -6.85
N ARG A 37 1.76 -2.96 -7.90
CA ARG A 37 2.14 -3.26 -9.28
C ARG A 37 3.66 -3.40 -9.46
N THR A 38 4.44 -2.52 -8.82
CA THR A 38 5.91 -2.48 -8.97
C THR A 38 6.60 -3.75 -8.45
N HIS A 39 6.22 -4.20 -7.25
CA HIS A 39 6.84 -5.37 -6.62
C HIS A 39 6.07 -6.67 -6.89
N ARG A 40 4.87 -6.58 -7.47
CA ARG A 40 3.94 -7.69 -7.68
C ARG A 40 3.68 -8.45 -6.38
N ARG A 41 3.29 -7.70 -5.34
CA ARG A 41 3.01 -8.17 -3.97
C ARG A 41 1.78 -7.48 -3.42
N TRP A 42 1.24 -7.97 -2.32
CA TRP A 42 0.30 -7.20 -1.51
C TRP A 42 0.94 -5.88 -1.07
N LEU A 43 0.15 -4.81 -1.00
CA LEU A 43 0.64 -3.49 -0.58
C LEU A 43 1.29 -3.57 0.81
N HIS A 44 0.66 -4.29 1.75
CA HIS A 44 1.17 -4.42 3.11
C HIS A 44 2.55 -5.11 3.18
N ASP A 45 2.92 -5.95 2.20
CA ASP A 45 4.23 -6.61 2.15
C ASP A 45 5.36 -5.73 1.62
N CYS A 46 5.04 -4.56 1.05
CA CYS A 46 6.04 -3.72 0.40
C CYS A 46 6.02 -2.25 0.80
N VAL A 47 4.94 -1.74 1.41
CA VAL A 47 4.73 -0.31 1.75
C VAL A 47 5.87 0.31 2.57
N ALA A 48 6.61 -0.48 3.35
CA ALA A 48 7.79 -0.02 4.10
C ALA A 48 9.02 0.28 3.20
N SER A 49 8.99 -0.11 1.93
CA SER A 49 10.03 0.17 0.94
C SER A 49 10.18 1.68 0.70
N PRO A 50 11.40 2.21 0.53
CA PRO A 50 11.63 3.60 0.12
C PRO A 50 10.95 3.97 -1.20
N LEU A 51 10.68 3.00 -2.08
CA LEU A 51 10.00 3.23 -3.36
C LEU A 51 8.56 3.73 -3.23
N HIS A 52 7.95 3.57 -2.05
CA HIS A 52 6.57 4.01 -1.77
C HIS A 52 6.49 5.32 -1.00
N VAL A 53 7.60 6.05 -0.90
CA VAL A 53 7.60 7.43 -0.43
C VAL A 53 7.26 8.34 -1.60
N VAL A 54 6.11 9.01 -1.54
CA VAL A 54 5.69 9.96 -2.57
C VAL A 54 5.57 11.34 -1.95
N ILE A 55 6.66 12.11 -1.99
CA ILE A 55 6.78 13.44 -1.35
C ILE A 55 5.69 14.40 -1.86
N ILE A 56 5.38 14.33 -3.16
CA ILE A 56 4.40 15.20 -3.82
C ILE A 56 3.01 15.02 -3.20
N THR A 57 2.51 13.79 -3.13
CA THR A 57 1.19 13.49 -2.54
C THR A 57 1.22 13.44 -1.01
N GLY A 58 2.41 13.38 -0.41
CA GLY A 58 2.61 13.25 1.03
C GLY A 58 2.50 11.80 1.52
N THR A 59 2.44 10.83 0.61
CA THR A 59 2.39 9.41 0.99
C THR A 59 3.69 9.04 1.69
N ARG A 60 3.56 8.53 2.92
CA ARG A 60 4.69 8.13 3.76
C ARG A 60 5.72 9.25 4.01
N TRP A 61 5.29 10.51 4.05
CA TRP A 61 6.19 11.66 4.23
C TRP A 61 5.79 12.55 5.41
N CYS A 62 6.76 12.85 6.28
CA CYS A 62 6.60 13.86 7.32
C CYS A 62 7.01 15.22 6.77
N ARG A 63 6.06 16.16 6.64
CA ARG A 63 6.37 17.52 6.15
C ARG A 63 7.14 18.36 7.18
N ALA A 64 6.92 18.14 8.46
CA ALA A 64 7.59 18.92 9.51
C ALA A 64 9.07 18.53 9.68
N CYS A 65 9.39 17.25 9.55
CA CYS A 65 10.74 16.73 9.71
C CYS A 65 11.45 16.45 8.38
N GLU A 66 10.75 16.66 7.26
CA GLU A 66 11.25 16.40 5.90
C GLU A 66 11.89 15.01 5.75
N CYS A 67 11.19 13.98 6.23
CA CYS A 67 11.70 12.61 6.20
C CYS A 67 10.61 11.57 5.96
N ALA A 68 11.03 10.38 5.52
CA ALA A 68 10.14 9.26 5.30
C ALA A 68 9.56 8.74 6.63
N LEU A 69 8.26 8.46 6.63
CA LEU A 69 7.57 7.86 7.77
C LEU A 69 7.90 6.36 7.85
N ASN A 70 8.08 5.82 9.05
CA ASN A 70 8.10 4.39 9.27
C ASN A 70 6.68 3.84 9.21
N VAL A 71 6.52 2.67 8.58
CA VAL A 71 5.25 1.95 8.52
C VAL A 71 5.51 0.59 9.15
N ALA A 72 4.70 0.24 10.14
CA ALA A 72 4.73 -1.09 10.77
C ALA A 72 3.37 -1.77 10.53
N ILE A 73 3.45 -3.05 10.15
CA ILE A 73 2.31 -3.88 9.80
C ILE A 73 2.21 -4.98 10.85
N ASP A 74 1.07 -5.04 11.54
CA ASP A 74 0.69 -6.18 12.35
C ASP A 74 -0.28 -7.04 11.54
N GLN A 75 0.25 -8.09 10.92
CA GLN A 75 -0.57 -8.97 10.07
C GLN A 75 -1.57 -9.80 10.89
N LEU A 76 -1.25 -10.09 12.16
CA LEU A 76 -2.12 -10.90 13.02
C LEU A 76 -3.31 -10.09 13.53
N ALA A 77 -3.05 -8.86 13.98
CA ALA A 77 -4.10 -7.95 14.45
C ALA A 77 -4.82 -7.22 13.31
N GLY A 78 -4.28 -7.26 12.09
CA GLY A 78 -4.77 -6.48 10.96
C GLY A 78 -4.51 -4.97 11.11
N ASP A 79 -3.53 -4.58 11.94
CA ASP A 79 -3.26 -3.18 12.25
C ASP A 79 -2.09 -2.61 11.46
N VAL A 80 -2.15 -1.31 11.21
CA VAL A 80 -1.16 -0.56 10.43
C VAL A 80 -0.87 0.73 11.17
N SER A 81 0.39 0.91 11.57
CA SER A 81 0.85 2.12 12.23
C SER A 81 1.88 2.86 11.38
N VAL A 82 1.82 4.19 11.42
CA VAL A 82 2.71 5.07 10.67
C VAL A 82 3.28 6.11 11.62
N ARG A 83 4.60 6.25 11.70
CA ARG A 83 5.26 7.19 12.63
C ARG A 83 6.46 7.87 12.01
N CYS A 84 6.68 9.13 12.35
CA CYS A 84 7.90 9.83 11.99
C CYS A 84 9.06 9.31 12.84
N PRO A 85 10.19 8.89 12.24
CA PRO A 85 11.35 8.46 13.01
C PRO A 85 12.04 9.60 13.76
N SER A 86 11.78 10.86 13.38
CA SER A 86 12.40 12.03 14.00
C SER A 86 11.58 12.58 15.18
N CYS A 87 10.30 12.93 14.94
CA CYS A 87 9.44 13.51 15.99
C CYS A 87 8.53 12.49 16.71
N GLY A 88 8.43 11.26 16.24
CA GLY A 88 7.56 10.22 16.82
C GLY A 88 6.06 10.34 16.48
N ASP A 89 5.64 11.48 15.91
CA ASP A 89 4.24 11.73 15.56
C ASP A 89 3.73 10.85 14.40
N THR A 90 2.42 10.65 14.39
CA THR A 90 1.67 10.10 13.25
C THR A 90 0.96 11.26 12.55
N PRO A 91 1.43 11.73 11.39
CA PRO A 91 0.77 12.84 10.71
C PRO A 91 -0.67 12.47 10.34
N ALA A 92 -1.66 13.20 10.88
CA ALA A 92 -3.08 13.00 10.56
C ALA A 92 -3.45 13.63 9.21
N THR A 93 -2.67 13.35 8.16
CA THR A 93 -2.90 13.87 6.80
C THR A 93 -3.85 12.96 6.02
N ARG A 94 -4.42 13.47 4.91
CA ARG A 94 -5.21 12.65 3.98
C ARG A 94 -4.40 11.47 3.44
N ALA A 95 -3.14 11.72 3.05
CA ALA A 95 -2.26 10.69 2.49
C ALA A 95 -1.94 9.59 3.50
N THR A 96 -1.68 9.95 4.77
CA THR A 96 -1.44 8.95 5.83
C THR A 96 -2.68 8.11 6.09
N ARG A 97 -3.87 8.73 6.15
CA ARG A 97 -5.14 7.99 6.28
C ARG A 97 -5.41 7.06 5.09
N GLN A 98 -5.11 7.53 3.87
CA GLN A 98 -5.26 6.74 2.65
C GLN A 98 -4.33 5.53 2.66
N LEU A 99 -3.06 5.74 2.98
CA LEU A 99 -2.06 4.68 3.12
C LEU A 99 -2.50 3.61 4.13
N VAL A 100 -2.92 4.03 5.33
CA VAL A 100 -3.39 3.12 6.38
C VAL A 100 -4.61 2.32 5.92
N ARG A 101 -5.60 2.97 5.30
CA ARG A 101 -6.78 2.29 4.76
C ARG A 101 -6.40 1.27 3.69
N ALA A 102 -5.59 1.65 2.70
CA ALA A 102 -5.18 0.76 1.61
C ALA A 102 -4.39 -0.44 2.15
N CYS A 103 -3.51 -0.25 3.13
CA CYS A 103 -2.78 -1.34 3.76
C CYS A 103 -3.70 -2.29 4.55
N ARG A 104 -4.69 -1.76 5.29
CA ARG A 104 -5.68 -2.60 5.99
C ARG A 104 -6.57 -3.37 5.02
N ALA A 105 -7.01 -2.73 3.94
CA ALA A 105 -7.75 -3.39 2.87
C ALA A 105 -6.91 -4.48 2.18
N SER A 106 -5.59 -4.24 2.03
CA SER A 106 -4.64 -5.22 1.54
C SER A 106 -4.51 -6.44 2.43
N LEU A 107 -4.46 -6.26 3.76
CA LEU A 107 -4.45 -7.38 4.71
C LEU A 107 -5.75 -8.19 4.63
N ALA A 108 -6.91 -7.51 4.59
CA ALA A 108 -8.20 -8.18 4.48
C ALA A 108 -8.31 -8.99 3.18
N ALA A 109 -7.99 -8.36 2.04
CA ALA A 109 -8.05 -9.01 0.73
C ALA A 109 -7.10 -10.22 0.61
N ALA A 110 -5.94 -10.19 1.28
CA ALA A 110 -5.02 -11.31 1.31
C ALA A 110 -5.53 -12.49 2.16
N HIS A 111 -6.43 -12.26 3.13
CA HIS A 111 -6.99 -13.31 3.97
C HIS A 111 -8.31 -13.90 3.46
N ASP A 112 -9.01 -13.25 2.52
CA ASP A 112 -10.34 -13.64 2.02
C ASP A 112 -10.34 -14.83 1.01
N HIS A 113 -9.50 -15.84 1.19
CA HIS A 113 -9.38 -16.99 0.26
C HIS A 113 -10.01 -18.29 0.75
#